data_AF-A0A1I5F319-F1
#
_entry.id   AF-A0A1I5F319-F1
#
_cell.length_a   1.000
_cell.length_b   1.000
_cell.length_c   1.000
_cell.angle_alpha   90.00
_cell.angle_beta   90.00
_cell.angle_gamma   90.00
#
_symmetry.space_group_name_H-M   'P 1'
#
loop_
_entity.id
_entity.type
_entity.pdbx_description
1 polymer ?
#
loop_
_entity_poly.entity_id
_entity_poly.type
_entity_poly.pdbx_seq_one_letter_code
_entity_poly.pdbx_strand_id
1 'polypeptide(L)'
;MLFPDSNNWRAAMQEVSAAIDDSMGELVEVTPYAGTPVPNFPAVPDPSKAVTVTAVFTNRAEQVIMGENSGRIASGHSISPIVSTSKPVFSFGYGVLPFPLSQGYRIMRLCDRSLYEIKDVQDDGVSRIAAPVVMLGRAREAR
;
A
#
# COMPACT_ATOMS: atom_id res chain seq x y z
N MET A 1 -32.41 -2.84 17.70
CA MET A 1 -31.00 -2.43 17.52
C MET A 1 -30.15 -3.68 17.68
N LEU A 2 -29.59 -4.19 16.58
CA LEU A 2 -28.76 -5.39 16.56
C LEU A 2 -27.29 -4.97 16.79
N PHE A 3 -26.59 -5.66 17.70
CA PHE A 3 -25.17 -5.51 18.11
C PHE A 3 -24.84 -4.44 19.18
N PRO A 4 -24.97 -4.79 20.48
CA PRO A 4 -24.40 -4.01 21.59
C PRO A 4 -22.86 -3.97 21.61
N ASP A 5 -22.20 -4.87 20.85
CA ASP A 5 -20.75 -5.14 20.92
C ASP A 5 -19.91 -4.56 19.77
N SER A 6 -20.48 -3.69 18.94
CA SER A 6 -19.79 -3.14 17.75
C SER A 6 -18.50 -2.36 18.09
N ASN A 7 -18.40 -1.81 19.31
CA ASN A 7 -17.19 -1.17 19.80
C ASN A 7 -16.09 -2.17 20.22
N ASN A 8 -16.45 -3.35 20.73
CA ASN A 8 -15.48 -4.38 21.13
C ASN A 8 -14.76 -4.97 19.92
N TRP A 9 -15.47 -5.16 18.81
CA TRP A 9 -14.88 -5.63 17.56
C TRP A 9 -13.80 -4.67 17.02
N ARG A 10 -14.08 -3.36 17.01
CA ARG A 10 -13.12 -2.37 16.53
C ARG A 10 -11.88 -2.29 17.42
N ALA A 11 -12.05 -2.36 18.74
CA ALA A 11 -10.93 -2.39 19.68
C ALA A 11 -10.06 -3.64 19.49
N ALA A 12 -10.67 -4.82 19.38
CA ALA A 12 -9.96 -6.06 19.10
C ALA A 12 -9.19 -6.00 17.76
N MET A 13 -9.77 -5.38 16.74
CA MET A 13 -9.11 -5.23 15.43
C MET A 13 -7.94 -4.25 15.44
N GLN A 14 -7.92 -3.28 16.36
CA GLN A 14 -6.76 -2.42 16.60
C GLN A 14 -5.64 -3.19 17.30
N GLU A 15 -5.96 -4.05 18.27
CA GLU A 15 -4.97 -4.94 18.90
C GLU A 15 -4.34 -5.91 17.90
N VAL A 16 -5.15 -6.47 17.00
CA VAL A 16 -4.64 -7.30 15.89
C VAL A 16 -3.72 -6.49 14.98
N SER A 17 -4.07 -5.24 14.66
CA SER A 17 -3.21 -4.36 13.86
C SER A 17 -1.86 -4.14 14.54
N ALA A 18 -1.83 -3.89 15.84
CA ALA A 18 -0.60 -3.72 16.60
C ALA A 18 0.25 -5.01 16.58
N ALA A 19 -0.36 -6.18 16.77
CA ALA A 19 0.35 -7.46 16.70
C ALA A 19 0.94 -7.76 15.31
N ILE A 20 0.26 -7.32 14.23
CA ILE A 20 0.79 -7.41 12.88
C ILE A 20 2.01 -6.50 12.72
N ASP A 21 1.95 -5.26 13.24
CA ASP A 21 3.07 -4.33 13.17
C ASP A 21 4.28 -4.82 13.99
N ASP A 22 4.05 -5.48 15.13
CA ASP A 22 5.11 -6.06 15.95
C ASP A 22 5.80 -7.25 15.28
N SER A 23 5.07 -8.04 14.47
CA SER A 23 5.57 -9.27 13.86
C SER A 23 6.13 -9.08 12.45
N MET A 24 5.50 -8.22 11.66
CA MET A 24 5.76 -8.06 10.22
C MET A 24 6.01 -6.59 9.84
N GLY A 25 5.98 -5.68 10.82
CA GLY A 25 6.21 -4.27 10.59
C GLY A 25 7.67 -3.97 10.31
N GLU A 26 7.88 -3.07 9.36
CA GLU A 26 9.18 -2.57 8.98
C GLU A 26 9.18 -1.04 9.04
N LEU A 27 10.33 -0.46 9.38
CA LEU A 27 10.48 0.99 9.41
C LEU A 27 10.57 1.54 7.98
N VAL A 28 9.68 2.46 7.67
CA VAL A 28 9.62 3.17 6.40
C VAL A 28 9.57 4.67 6.64
N GLU A 29 10.19 5.42 5.74
CA GLU A 29 10.09 6.88 5.72
C GLU A 29 9.06 7.28 4.66
N VAL A 30 8.00 7.96 5.08
CA VAL A 30 6.95 8.47 4.20
C VAL A 30 7.17 9.95 3.99
N THR A 31 7.40 10.33 2.73
CA THR A 31 7.60 11.71 2.31
C THR A 31 6.37 12.18 1.53
N PRO A 32 5.62 13.17 2.04
CA PRO A 32 4.52 13.77 1.30
C PRO A 32 5.03 14.60 0.13
N TYR A 33 4.16 14.98 -0.81
CA TYR A 33 4.51 15.94 -1.85
C TYR A 33 4.39 17.39 -1.36
N ALA A 34 5.22 18.26 -1.93
CA ALA A 34 5.19 19.71 -1.71
C ALA A 34 4.10 20.37 -2.56
N GLY A 35 3.23 21.16 -1.92
CA GLY A 35 2.26 22.02 -2.60
C GLY A 35 0.93 21.33 -2.92
N THR A 36 0.16 21.91 -3.85
CA THR A 36 -1.05 21.31 -4.43
C THR A 36 -0.68 20.54 -5.70
N PRO A 37 -1.24 19.33 -5.92
CA PRO A 37 -0.94 18.56 -7.12
C PRO A 37 -1.45 19.33 -8.34
N VAL A 38 -0.51 19.81 -9.18
CA VAL A 38 -0.86 20.49 -10.43
C VAL A 38 -1.07 19.41 -11.49
N PRO A 39 -2.20 19.40 -12.21
CA PRO A 39 -2.41 18.47 -13.31
C PRO A 39 -1.25 18.53 -14.30
N ASN A 40 -0.73 17.36 -14.71
CA ASN A 40 0.39 17.19 -15.64
C ASN A 40 1.80 17.55 -15.11
N PHE A 41 1.96 17.94 -13.84
CA PHE A 41 3.28 18.12 -13.25
C PHE A 41 3.64 16.94 -12.35
N PRO A 42 4.92 16.52 -12.32
CA PRO A 42 5.36 15.48 -11.40
C PRO A 42 5.23 15.97 -9.96
N ALA A 43 4.74 15.09 -9.07
CA ALA A 43 4.70 15.36 -7.64
C ALA A 43 6.14 15.56 -7.11
N VAL A 44 6.44 16.78 -6.68
CA VAL A 44 7.73 17.12 -6.07
C VAL A 44 7.68 16.68 -4.61
N PRO A 45 8.59 15.81 -4.13
CA PRO A 45 8.60 15.40 -2.72
C PRO A 45 9.00 16.57 -1.81
N ASP A 46 8.36 16.68 -0.65
CA ASP A 46 8.71 17.61 0.43
C ASP A 46 9.48 16.87 1.55
N PRO A 47 10.82 16.81 1.50
CA PRO A 47 11.60 16.10 2.51
C PRO A 47 11.48 16.73 3.91
N SER A 48 11.07 17.99 4.03
CA SER A 48 10.92 18.66 5.33
C SER A 48 9.77 18.11 6.18
N LYS A 49 8.85 17.36 5.56
CA LYS A 49 7.71 16.71 6.24
C LYS A 49 7.82 15.19 6.22
N ALA A 50 9.01 14.65 5.98
CA ALA A 50 9.21 13.22 6.01
C ALA A 50 9.00 12.68 7.43
N VAL A 51 8.26 11.58 7.54
CA VAL A 51 7.95 10.94 8.82
C VAL A 51 8.32 9.47 8.74
N THR A 52 9.05 8.99 9.74
CA THR A 52 9.35 7.57 9.89
C THR A 52 8.21 6.88 10.63
N VAL A 53 7.65 5.84 10.01
CA VAL A 53 6.56 5.04 10.57
C VAL A 53 6.82 3.56 10.36
N THR A 54 6.11 2.72 11.13
CA THR A 54 6.09 1.28 10.92
C THR A 54 5.00 0.93 9.90
N ALA A 55 5.35 0.14 8.90
CA ALA A 55 4.42 -0.34 7.90
C ALA A 55 4.76 -1.78 7.50
N VAL A 56 3.76 -2.52 7.04
CA VAL A 56 3.93 -3.90 6.60
C VAL A 56 4.06 -3.90 5.09
N PHE A 57 5.17 -4.45 4.58
CA PHE A 57 5.41 -4.60 3.16
C PHE A 57 4.97 -5.99 2.68
N THR A 58 4.06 -6.04 1.72
CA THR A 58 3.60 -7.30 1.13
C THR A 58 3.62 -7.24 -0.39
N ASN A 59 3.94 -8.38 -1.01
CA ASN A 59 3.80 -8.56 -2.45
C ASN A 59 2.52 -9.34 -2.71
N ARG A 60 1.41 -8.62 -2.94
CA ARG A 60 0.11 -9.25 -3.18
C ARG A 60 0.09 -9.82 -4.59
N ALA A 61 -0.11 -11.13 -4.70
CA ALA A 61 -0.27 -11.79 -5.99
C ALA A 61 -1.61 -11.36 -6.60
N GLU A 62 -1.57 -10.78 -7.80
CA GLU A 62 -2.76 -10.47 -8.57
C GLU A 62 -2.84 -11.45 -9.75
N GLN A 63 -3.93 -12.22 -9.80
CA GLN A 63 -4.21 -13.07 -10.93
C GLN A 63 -4.87 -12.24 -12.02
N VAL A 64 -4.12 -11.97 -13.09
CA VAL A 64 -4.70 -11.40 -14.30
C VAL A 64 -5.11 -12.57 -15.19
N ILE A 65 -6.41 -12.83 -15.27
CA ILE A 65 -6.96 -13.78 -16.24
C ILE A 65 -7.02 -13.06 -17.59
N MET A 66 -6.07 -13.33 -18.47
CA MET A 66 -6.17 -12.90 -19.87
C MET A 66 -7.08 -13.88 -20.63
N GLY A 67 -8.34 -13.48 -20.82
CA GLY A 67 -9.34 -14.20 -21.60
C GLY A 67 -10.59 -13.35 -21.79
N GLU A 68 -11.20 -13.39 -22.97
CA GLU A 68 -12.38 -12.58 -23.31
C GLU A 68 -13.53 -12.83 -22.31
N ASN A 69 -13.91 -11.77 -21.58
CA ASN A 69 -15.18 -11.68 -20.86
C ASN A 69 -16.36 -11.53 -21.85
N SER A 70 -16.52 -12.51 -22.74
CA SER A 70 -17.62 -12.57 -23.71
C SER A 70 -18.18 -13.99 -23.78
N GLY A 71 -18.83 -14.43 -22.70
CA GLY A 71 -20.04 -15.28 -22.74
C GLY A 71 -20.04 -16.64 -23.44
N ARG A 72 -18.93 -17.20 -23.93
CA ARG A 72 -18.91 -18.54 -24.54
C ARG A 72 -17.72 -19.35 -24.07
N ILE A 73 -18.00 -20.25 -23.12
CA ILE A 73 -17.15 -21.39 -22.80
C ILE A 73 -17.14 -22.29 -24.05
N ALA A 74 -16.17 -22.08 -24.93
CA ALA A 74 -15.89 -22.97 -26.04
C ALA A 74 -14.75 -23.92 -25.64
N SER A 75 -15.17 -25.17 -25.45
CA SER A 75 -14.40 -26.41 -25.49
C SER A 75 -12.99 -26.37 -26.10
N GLY A 76 -12.04 -27.00 -25.41
CA GLY A 76 -10.89 -27.67 -26.04
C GLY A 76 -9.58 -26.88 -26.11
N HIS A 77 -8.83 -26.88 -25.00
CA HIS A 77 -7.40 -26.58 -24.90
C HIS A 77 -6.87 -25.26 -25.48
N SER A 78 -6.88 -24.22 -24.62
CA SER A 78 -5.89 -23.13 -24.61
C SER A 78 -6.01 -22.37 -23.28
N ILE A 79 -5.34 -22.86 -22.23
CA ILE A 79 -5.19 -22.09 -20.98
C ILE A 79 -4.18 -20.99 -21.30
N SER A 80 -4.71 -19.81 -21.62
CA SER A 80 -3.92 -18.60 -21.85
C SER A 80 -3.12 -18.24 -20.59
N PRO A 81 -1.93 -17.63 -20.75
CA PRO A 81 -0.93 -17.57 -19.69
C PRO A 81 -1.46 -16.85 -18.46
N ILE A 82 -1.49 -17.56 -17.33
CA ILE A 82 -1.74 -16.97 -16.02
C ILE A 82 -0.50 -16.15 -15.66
N VAL A 83 -0.53 -14.84 -15.94
CA VAL A 83 0.52 -13.94 -15.49
C VAL A 83 0.18 -13.53 -14.06
N SER A 84 0.81 -14.18 -13.10
CA SER A 84 0.79 -13.75 -11.70
C SER A 84 1.75 -12.57 -11.55
N THR A 85 1.22 -11.34 -11.55
CA THR A 85 2.02 -10.16 -11.23
C THR A 85 1.90 -9.87 -9.74
N SER A 86 3.01 -9.84 -9.02
CA SER A 86 3.03 -9.36 -7.64
C SER A 86 3.04 -7.84 -7.63
N LYS A 87 2.02 -7.21 -7.03
CA LYS A 87 2.03 -5.77 -6.78
C LYS A 87 2.52 -5.52 -5.36
N PRO A 88 3.56 -4.68 -5.18
CA PRO A 88 3.99 -4.29 -3.85
C PRO A 88 2.93 -3.39 -3.21
N VAL A 89 2.58 -3.70 -1.97
CA VAL A 89 1.57 -2.99 -1.17
C VAL A 89 2.16 -2.72 0.20
N PHE A 90 2.09 -1.47 0.65
CA PHE A 90 2.34 -1.10 2.03
C PHE A 90 1.02 -1.05 2.79
N SER A 91 0.98 -1.65 3.99
CA SER A 91 -0.17 -1.57 4.86
C SER A 91 0.18 -0.81 6.14
N PHE A 92 -0.59 0.22 6.44
CA PHE A 92 -0.42 1.09 7.61
C PHE A 92 -1.60 0.90 8.57
N GLY A 93 -1.34 0.86 9.88
CA GLY A 93 -2.39 0.98 10.88
C GLY A 93 -3.06 2.36 10.85
N TYR A 94 -4.34 2.44 11.20
CA TYR A 94 -4.99 3.74 11.36
C TYR A 94 -4.32 4.55 12.48
N GLY A 95 -4.10 5.85 12.25
CA GLY A 95 -3.50 6.76 13.23
C GLY A 95 -1.98 6.70 13.35
N VAL A 96 -1.31 5.81 12.60
CA VAL A 96 0.17 5.74 12.58
C VAL A 96 0.78 6.95 11.87
N LEU A 97 0.09 7.47 10.84
CA LEU A 97 0.54 8.64 10.09
C LEU A 97 -0.09 9.93 10.66
N PRO A 98 0.69 11.01 10.82
CA PRO A 98 0.18 12.30 11.31
C PRO A 98 -0.61 13.08 10.25
N PHE A 99 -0.67 12.58 9.02
CA PHE A 99 -1.38 13.17 7.89
C PHE A 99 -2.09 12.08 7.06
N PRO A 100 -3.17 12.42 6.34
CA PRO A 100 -3.84 11.47 5.46
C PRO A 100 -2.89 11.05 4.34
N LEU A 101 -2.84 9.74 4.08
CA LEU A 101 -2.06 9.18 2.99
C LEU A 101 -2.75 9.51 1.65
N SER A 102 -1.96 9.86 0.63
CA SER A 102 -2.51 10.16 -0.70
C SER A 102 -1.60 9.69 -1.82
N GLN A 103 -2.16 9.61 -3.03
CA GLN A 103 -1.41 9.27 -4.23
C GLN A 103 -0.25 10.24 -4.47
N GLY A 104 0.87 9.71 -4.97
CA GLY A 104 2.07 10.48 -5.28
C GLY A 104 3.02 10.69 -4.09
N TYR A 105 2.64 10.26 -2.88
CA TYR A 105 3.57 10.20 -1.75
C TYR A 105 4.67 9.19 -2.04
N ARG A 106 5.85 9.44 -1.48
CA ARG A 106 7.00 8.54 -1.60
C ARG A 106 7.21 7.79 -0.31
N ILE A 107 7.54 6.51 -0.44
CA ILE A 107 7.88 5.64 0.68
C ILE A 107 9.30 5.13 0.44
N MET A 108 10.21 5.43 1.35
CA MET A 108 11.54 4.83 1.38
C MET A 108 11.57 3.74 2.43
N ARG A 109 11.84 2.51 1.99
CA ARG A 109 12.04 1.38 2.89
C ARG A 109 13.43 1.47 3.50
N LEU A 110 13.54 1.56 4.82
CA LEU A 110 14.82 1.86 5.47
C LEU A 110 15.78 0.66 5.48
N CYS A 111 15.29 -0.58 5.35
CA CYS A 111 16.13 -1.77 5.38
C CYS A 111 17.00 -1.94 4.13
N ASP A 112 16.49 -1.57 2.96
CA ASP A 112 17.16 -1.76 1.66
C ASP A 112 17.29 -0.47 0.84
N ARG A 113 16.79 0.65 1.39
CA ARG A 113 16.72 1.98 0.74
C ARG A 113 15.98 1.95 -0.59
N SER A 114 15.07 0.99 -0.78
CA SER A 114 14.19 0.95 -1.94
C SER A 114 13.16 2.08 -1.84
N LEU A 115 13.01 2.81 -2.94
CA LEU A 115 12.11 3.95 -3.05
C LEU A 115 10.87 3.53 -3.84
N TYR A 116 9.71 3.86 -3.29
CA TYR A 116 8.40 3.55 -3.83
C TYR A 116 7.55 4.80 -3.94
N GLU A 117 6.61 4.80 -4.88
CA GLU A 117 5.59 5.84 -5.03
C GLU A 117 4.20 5.23 -4.87
N ILE A 118 3.35 5.89 -4.08
CA ILE A 118 1.98 5.48 -3.86
C ILE A 118 1.15 5.75 -5.11
N LYS A 119 0.53 4.70 -5.65
CA LYS A 119 -0.37 4.79 -6.81
C LYS A 119 -1.82 4.92 -6.42
N ASP A 120 -2.21 4.32 -5.31
CA ASP A 120 -3.57 4.34 -4.81
C ASP A 120 -3.57 4.20 -3.29
N VAL A 121 -4.68 4.59 -2.66
CA VAL A 121 -4.90 4.44 -1.22
C VAL A 121 -6.28 3.85 -1.01
N GLN A 122 -6.32 2.65 -0.44
CA GLN A 122 -7.53 1.91 -0.19
C GLN A 122 -7.65 1.62 1.30
N ASP A 123 -8.77 2.00 1.88
CA ASP A 123 -9.10 1.59 3.25
C ASP A 123 -9.58 0.15 3.23
N ASP A 124 -9.04 -0.70 4.10
CA ASP A 124 -9.50 -2.08 4.28
C ASP A 124 -10.83 -2.15 5.05
N GLY A 125 -11.38 -1.00 5.44
CA GLY A 125 -12.66 -0.85 6.15
C GLY A 125 -12.66 -1.35 7.61
N VAL A 126 -11.58 -1.99 8.07
CA VAL A 126 -11.49 -2.63 9.39
C VAL A 126 -10.49 -1.92 10.30
N SER A 127 -9.19 -2.01 10.02
CA SER A 127 -8.15 -1.45 10.92
C SER A 127 -6.92 -0.85 10.22
N ARG A 128 -6.81 -0.99 8.89
CA ARG A 128 -5.59 -0.64 8.16
C ARG A 128 -5.89 0.04 6.82
N ILE A 129 -4.91 0.80 6.35
CA ILE A 129 -4.86 1.44 5.04
C ILE A 129 -3.91 0.65 4.16
N ALA A 130 -4.37 0.19 3.01
CA ALA A 130 -3.58 -0.45 1.98
C ALA A 130 -3.17 0.56 0.91
N ALA A 131 -1.86 0.69 0.67
CA ALA A 131 -1.28 1.59 -0.30
C ALA A 131 -0.52 0.78 -1.37
N PRO A 132 -1.16 0.46 -2.50
CA PRO A 132 -0.45 -0.06 -3.67
C PRO A 132 0.63 0.92 -4.13
N VAL A 133 1.82 0.41 -4.37
CA VAL A 133 2.97 1.22 -4.76
C VAL A 133 3.61 0.74 -6.06
N VAL A 134 4.42 1.61 -6.66
CA VAL A 134 5.36 1.29 -7.74
C VAL A 134 6.78 1.58 -7.28
N MET A 135 7.70 0.68 -7.57
CA MET A 135 9.12 0.87 -7.26
C MET A 135 9.74 1.91 -8.22
N LEU A 136 10.29 2.98 -7.68
CA LEU A 136 11.02 4.01 -8.43
C LEU A 136 12.51 3.68 -8.57
N GLY A 137 13.07 2.88 -7.66
CA GLY A 137 14.47 2.48 -7.67
C GLY A 137 15.02 2.30 -6.25
N ARG A 138 16.34 2.41 -6.10
CA ARG A 138 17.01 2.51 -4.78
C ARG A 138 17.62 3.89 -4.62
N ALA A 139 17.45 4.50 -3.45
CA ALA A 139 18.12 5.75 -3.13
C ALA A 139 19.65 5.49 -3.15
N ARG A 140 20.36 6.23 -3.99
CA ARG A 140 21.81 6.11 -4.12
C ARG A 140 22.46 6.69 -2.84
N GLU A 141 23.44 6.00 -2.26
CA GLU A 141 24.26 6.58 -1.20
C GLU A 141 24.87 7.89 -1.71
N ALA A 142 24.55 8.99 -1.04
CA ALA A 142 25.34 10.20 -1.14
C ALA A 142 26.74 9.85 -0.59
N ARG A 143 27.70 9.71 -1.49
CA ARG A 143 29.12 9.70 -1.14
C ARG A 143 29.58 11.11 -0.80
#